data_AF-A0A8C4UZW5-F1
#
_entry.id   AF-A0A8C4UZW5-F1
#
_cell.length_a   1.000
_cell.length_b   1.000
_cell.length_c   1.000
_cell.angle_alpha   90.00
_cell.angle_beta   90.00
_cell.angle_gamma   90.00
#
_symmetry.space_group_name_H-M   'P 1'
#
loop_
_entity.id
_entity.type
_entity.pdbx_description
1 polymer ?
#
loop_
_entity_poly.entity_id
_entity_poly.type
_entity_poly.pdbx_seq_one_letter_code
_entity_poly.pdbx_strand_id
1 'polypeptide(L)'
;MDETSDEPPTSVVLLDNCHFSQVVFNNVEKFYVPGGDITCYYTLTQNIVPRGKDWVGIFRVGWKTTREYYTFMWAPLPGDVHGDTAVQKVKQHGW
;
A
#
# COMPACT_ATOMS: atom_id res chain seq x y z
N MET A 1 -40.08 21.26 -3.46
CA MET A 1 -39.38 19.97 -3.35
C MET A 1 -38.50 19.90 -4.57
N ASP A 2 -37.22 20.15 -4.38
CA ASP A 2 -36.22 19.93 -5.42
C ASP A 2 -35.07 19.20 -4.73
N GLU A 3 -34.78 18.00 -5.23
CA GLU A 3 -33.98 16.98 -4.57
C GLU A 3 -32.51 17.38 -4.47
N THR A 4 -31.95 17.20 -3.28
CA THR A 4 -30.52 17.24 -3.02
C THR A 4 -29.86 16.03 -3.70
N SER A 5 -29.22 16.22 -4.84
CA SER A 5 -28.35 15.21 -5.46
C SER A 5 -27.14 14.95 -4.56
N ASP A 6 -27.21 13.88 -3.78
CA ASP A 6 -26.10 13.30 -3.02
C ASP A 6 -25.23 12.49 -4.01
N GLU A 7 -24.37 13.17 -4.77
CA GLU A 7 -23.31 12.49 -5.53
C GLU A 7 -22.07 12.37 -4.63
N PRO A 8 -21.61 11.15 -4.30
CA PRO A 8 -20.42 10.98 -3.49
C PRO A 8 -19.18 11.40 -4.30
N PRO A 9 -18.24 12.19 -3.75
CA PRO A 9 -17.06 12.62 -4.47
C PRO A 9 -16.05 11.47 -4.41
N THR A 10 -16.26 10.42 -5.17
CA THR A 10 -15.25 9.38 -5.30
C THR A 10 -14.71 9.42 -6.70
N SER A 11 -13.93 10.48 -6.95
CA SER A 11 -12.70 10.47 -7.72
C SER A 11 -12.44 9.14 -8.44
N VAL A 12 -13.21 8.88 -9.49
CA VAL A 12 -12.93 7.85 -10.47
C VAL A 12 -11.85 8.46 -11.33
N VAL A 13 -10.68 8.66 -10.74
CA VAL A 13 -9.50 9.18 -11.42
C VAL A 13 -9.25 8.19 -12.53
N LEU A 14 -9.40 8.66 -13.76
CA LEU A 14 -9.06 7.91 -14.98
C LEU A 14 -7.67 7.34 -14.76
N LEU A 15 -7.67 6.03 -14.58
CA LEU A 15 -6.62 5.34 -13.91
C LEU A 15 -5.59 4.94 -14.96
N ASP A 16 -4.82 5.92 -15.44
CA ASP A 16 -3.74 5.67 -16.40
C ASP A 16 -2.91 4.48 -15.90
N ASN A 17 -2.82 3.43 -16.72
CA ASN A 17 -2.39 2.09 -16.35
C ASN A 17 -0.98 2.00 -15.70
N CYS A 18 -0.24 3.10 -15.61
CA CYS A 18 1.07 3.20 -14.97
C CYS A 18 1.06 3.76 -13.53
N HIS A 19 -0.09 4.13 -12.96
CA HIS A 19 -0.13 4.70 -11.59
C HIS A 19 -0.05 3.67 -10.45
N PHE A 20 -0.32 2.37 -10.70
CA PHE A 20 -0.36 1.32 -9.63
C PHE A 20 0.96 0.60 -9.40
N SER A 21 1.94 0.76 -10.29
CA SER A 21 3.21 0.03 -10.23
C SER A 21 4.37 0.88 -9.69
N GLN A 22 4.06 1.95 -8.95
CA GLN A 22 5.08 2.81 -8.36
C GLN A 22 5.73 2.20 -7.10
N VAL A 23 5.16 1.13 -6.57
CA VAL A 23 5.71 0.34 -5.47
C VAL A 23 5.75 -1.11 -5.91
N VAL A 24 6.90 -1.76 -5.76
CA VAL A 24 7.10 -3.17 -6.12
C VAL A 24 7.36 -3.96 -4.85
N PHE A 25 6.49 -4.91 -4.53
CA PHE A 25 6.73 -5.88 -3.45
C PHE A 25 7.70 -6.95 -3.92
N ASN A 26 8.81 -7.10 -3.21
CA ASN A 26 9.88 -8.04 -3.52
C ASN A 26 9.75 -9.28 -2.62
N ASN A 27 10.19 -10.43 -3.13
CA ASN A 27 10.30 -11.68 -2.37
C ASN A 27 9.01 -12.05 -1.62
N VAL A 28 7.85 -11.88 -2.28
CA VAL A 28 6.57 -12.27 -1.70
C VAL A 28 6.42 -13.79 -1.78
N GLU A 29 6.34 -14.44 -0.62
CA GLU A 29 6.15 -15.88 -0.54
C GLU A 29 4.72 -16.30 -0.89
N LYS A 30 4.57 -17.52 -1.43
CA LYS A 30 3.25 -18.12 -1.68
C LYS A 30 2.51 -18.50 -0.41
N PHE A 31 3.26 -18.75 0.67
CA PHE A 31 2.73 -19.19 1.95
C PHE A 31 3.49 -18.52 3.09
N TYR A 32 2.76 -18.08 4.10
CA TYR A 32 3.29 -17.61 5.38
C TYR A 32 2.77 -18.52 6.49
N VAL A 33 3.58 -18.71 7.53
CA VAL A 33 3.20 -19.52 8.70
C VAL A 33 2.08 -18.78 9.46
N PRO A 34 0.92 -19.40 9.73
CA PRO A 34 -0.11 -18.80 10.58
C PRO A 34 0.44 -18.45 11.97
N GLY A 35 0.12 -17.27 12.50
CA GLY A 35 0.69 -16.75 13.75
C GLY A 35 2.16 -16.36 13.70
N GLY A 36 2.85 -16.58 12.57
CA GLY A 36 4.20 -16.09 12.35
C GLY A 36 4.20 -14.62 11.94
N ASP A 37 5.28 -13.92 12.30
CA ASP A 37 5.53 -12.56 11.82
C ASP A 37 5.74 -12.56 10.29
N ILE A 38 5.12 -11.60 9.61
CA ILE A 38 5.30 -11.40 8.16
C ILE A 38 6.22 -10.20 7.96
N THR A 39 7.24 -10.40 7.14
CA THR A 39 8.09 -9.29 6.66
C THR A 39 7.79 -9.03 5.19
N CYS A 40 7.36 -7.80 4.89
CA CYS A 40 7.20 -7.33 3.53
C CYS A 40 8.43 -6.51 3.11
N TYR A 41 9.02 -6.87 1.98
CA TYR A 41 10.06 -6.09 1.32
C TYR A 41 9.44 -5.37 0.14
N TYR A 42 9.72 -4.08 -0.01
CA TYR A 42 9.27 -3.33 -1.17
C TYR A 42 10.25 -2.27 -1.61
N THR A 43 10.11 -1.90 -2.87
CA THR A 43 10.90 -0.86 -3.54
C THR A 43 9.97 0.25 -3.99
N LEU A 44 10.35 1.50 -3.69
CA LEU A 44 9.73 2.67 -4.28
C LEU A 44 10.40 2.96 -5.63
N THR A 45 9.62 3.15 -6.69
CA THR A 45 10.17 3.62 -7.97
C THR A 45 10.47 5.13 -7.91
N GLN A 46 11.19 5.64 -8.89
CA GLN A 46 11.50 7.09 -8.98
C GLN A 46 10.25 7.97 -9.19
N ASN A 47 9.08 7.36 -9.45
CA ASN A 47 7.84 8.07 -9.79
C ASN A 47 6.95 8.34 -8.56
N ILE A 48 7.33 7.88 -7.36
CA ILE A 48 6.58 8.12 -6.13
C ILE A 48 7.42 8.86 -5.09
N VAL A 49 6.81 9.84 -4.44
CA VAL A 49 7.39 10.54 -3.29
C VAL A 49 6.70 9.99 -2.03
N PRO A 50 7.42 9.30 -1.14
CA PRO A 50 6.84 8.73 0.08
C PRO A 50 6.37 9.83 1.04
N ARG A 51 5.29 9.57 1.76
CA ARG A 51 4.66 10.49 2.71
C ARG A 51 4.54 9.84 4.08
N GLY A 52 4.55 10.66 5.13
CA GLY A 52 4.45 10.18 6.51
C GLY A 52 3.12 9.51 6.88
N LYS A 53 2.13 9.50 5.99
CA LYS A 53 0.85 8.80 6.15
C LYS A 53 0.69 7.64 5.16
N ASP A 54 1.75 7.23 4.49
CA ASP A 54 1.71 6.04 3.64
C ASP A 54 1.72 4.78 4.51
N TRP A 55 1.07 3.73 4.04
CA TRP A 55 0.92 2.48 4.77
C TRP A 55 0.87 1.28 3.82
N VAL A 56 1.27 0.12 4.34
CA VAL A 56 1.22 -1.17 3.64
C VAL A 56 0.10 -1.99 4.26
N GLY A 57 -0.88 -2.38 3.45
CA GLY A 57 -2.02 -3.19 3.87
C GLY A 57 -1.96 -4.63 3.37
N ILE A 58 -2.43 -5.58 4.19
CA ILE A 58 -2.78 -6.93 3.73
C ILE A 58 -4.26 -6.94 3.40
N PHE A 59 -4.59 -7.35 2.18
CA PHE A 59 -5.97 -7.41 1.70
C PHE A 59 -6.33 -8.83 1.28
N ARG A 60 -7.60 -9.20 1.48
CA ARG A 60 -8.15 -10.36 0.80
C ARG A 60 -8.23 -10.07 -0.69
N VAL A 61 -7.85 -11.03 -1.53
CA VAL A 61 -8.01 -10.92 -2.99
C VAL A 61 -9.48 -10.61 -3.32
N GLY A 62 -9.70 -9.62 -4.18
CA GLY A 62 -11.05 -9.15 -4.57
C GLY A 62 -11.60 -8.00 -3.72
N TRP A 63 -10.78 -7.36 -2.87
CA TRP A 63 -11.11 -6.10 -2.20
C TRP A 63 -11.54 -5.02 -3.20
N LYS A 64 -12.50 -4.16 -2.82
CA LYS A 64 -13.00 -3.07 -3.69
C LYS A 64 -12.48 -1.71 -3.28
N THR A 65 -12.28 -1.52 -1.97
CA THR A 65 -11.81 -0.25 -1.40
C THR A 65 -10.68 -0.49 -0.42
N THR A 66 -9.87 0.55 -0.19
CA THR A 66 -8.78 0.51 0.80
C THR A 66 -9.27 0.33 2.23
N ARG A 67 -10.58 0.47 2.52
CA ARG A 67 -11.17 0.23 3.85
C ARG A 67 -11.32 -1.25 4.20
N GLU A 68 -11.15 -2.15 3.23
CA GLU A 68 -11.28 -3.60 3.39
C GLU A 68 -9.93 -4.28 3.73
N TYR A 69 -8.98 -3.52 4.28
CA TYR A 69 -7.72 -4.12 4.75
C TYR A 69 -8.02 -5.12 5.88
N TYR A 70 -7.30 -6.24 5.88
CA TYR A 70 -7.29 -7.17 7.00
C TYR A 70 -6.46 -6.60 8.15
N THR A 71 -5.28 -6.08 7.83
CA THR A 71 -4.41 -5.33 8.76
C THR A 71 -3.52 -4.38 7.95
N PHE A 72 -2.86 -3.45 8.63
CA PHE A 72 -1.92 -2.52 8.01
C PHE A 72 -0.76 -2.17 8.93
N MET A 73 0.27 -1.60 8.33
CA MET A 73 1.39 -0.97 9.04
C MET A 73 1.78 0.33 8.34
N TRP A 74 2.13 1.34 9.12
CA TRP A 74 2.70 2.57 8.58
C TRP A 74 4.02 2.28 7.86
N ALA A 75 4.15 2.82 6.66
CA ALA A 75 5.39 2.75 5.91
C ALA A 75 6.41 3.67 6.59
N PRO A 76 7.63 3.20 6.88
CA PRO A 76 8.68 4.10 7.34
C PRO A 76 8.95 5.13 6.25
N LEU A 77 9.04 6.41 6.64
CA LEU A 77 9.58 7.42 5.74
C LEU A 77 11.06 7.08 5.55
N PRO A 78 11.57 6.99 4.31
CA PRO A 78 13.00 6.85 4.11
C PRO A 78 13.67 8.03 4.80
N GLY A 79 14.61 7.76 5.72
CA GLY A 79 15.54 8.81 6.15
C GLY A 79 16.30 9.34 4.93
N ASP A 80 16.97 10.50 5.05
CA ASP A 80 17.77 11.18 4.00
C ASP A 80 18.95 10.33 3.46
N VAL A 81 18.69 9.12 3.00
CA VAL A 81 19.65 8.24 2.35
C VAL A 81 19.47 8.45 0.86
N HIS A 82 20.21 9.44 0.39
CA HIS A 82 20.49 9.68 -1.02
C HIS A 82 21.11 8.42 -1.61
N GLY A 83 20.33 7.61 -2.32
CA GLY A 83 20.84 6.40 -2.95
C GLY A 83 19.74 5.63 -3.63
N ASP A 84 19.97 5.29 -4.90
CA ASP A 84 19.09 4.51 -5.76
C ASP A 84 18.38 3.38 -5.02
N THR A 85 17.05 3.37 -5.13
CA THR A 85 16.21 2.21 -4.83
C THR A 85 16.33 1.70 -3.38
N ALA A 86 15.98 2.53 -2.39
CA ALA A 86 15.97 2.11 -0.99
C ALA A 86 14.91 1.01 -0.74
N VAL A 87 15.36 -0.23 -0.52
CA VAL A 87 14.49 -1.34 -0.10
C VAL A 87 13.95 -1.04 1.29
N GLN A 88 12.64 -0.90 1.39
CA GLN A 88 11.94 -0.68 2.65
C GLN A 88 11.43 -2.01 3.21
N LYS A 89 11.36 -2.08 4.54
CA LYS A 89 10.91 -3.26 5.28
C LYS A 89 9.81 -2.86 6.26
N VAL A 90 8.71 -3.61 6.22
CA VAL A 90 7.65 -3.52 7.20
C VAL A 90 7.44 -4.90 7.82
N LYS A 91 7.41 -4.95 9.15
CA LYS A 91 7.15 -6.18 9.91
C LYS A 91 5.74 -6.10 10.48
N GLN A 92 4.89 -7.05 10.09
CA GLN A 92 3.58 -7.24 10.69
C GLN A 92 3.68 -8.38 11.69
N HIS A 93 3.26 -8.12 12.93
CA HIS A 93 3.28 -9.14 13.97
C HIS A 93 2.21 -10.19 13.70
N GLY A 94 2.60 -11.46 13.82
CA GLY A 94 1.70 -12.60 13.65
C GLY A 94 0.63 -12.64 14.74
N TRP A 95 -0.58 -13.06 14.35
CA TRP A 95 -1.73 -13.28 15.24
C TRP A 95 -1.92 -14.76 15.52
#